data_AF-A0A4Q3JI24-F1
#
_entry.id   AF-A0A4Q3JI24-F1
#
_cell.length_a   1.000
_cell.length_b   1.000
_cell.length_c   1.000
_cell.angle_alpha   90.00
_cell.angle_beta   90.00
_cell.angle_gamma   90.00
#
_symmetry.space_group_name_H-M   'P 1'
#
loop_
_entity.id
_entity.type
_entity.pdbx_description
1 polymer ?
#
loop_
_entity_poly.entity_id
_entity_poly.type
_entity_poly.pdbx_seq_one_letter_code
_entity_poly.pdbx_strand_id
1 'polypeptide(L)'
;MPAGYLALVLHTHLPFVKHPEHEQPFEERWLHEALIECYLPLLDVFERLERDGVPFALTMSLTPPLASMLRDDLLRKRFEHHLERLINLCQHEVERTASDPHFGPIARFYAWRLDRMRQVWEGCGGQVVDALASYVDRGRLDLITCSATHAYLPGLLSCPTALRAQIRLGAAAFRHLVGRPAGGLWLPECAYEPVFDRELANAGLRYTLLDAHGVRNARPRPAFDIHHPIVSPSGVAFFARDQQSSEQVWSREGGYPGNPYYRDFYRDIGYDLPLEQLYGEVGPFQTRVMTGLKYHRITGKTDSKLPYMPGVAAQAADRDALDFLQKRAGQIGHLAGSMPVPPLVVAPYDAELFGHWWFEGPMFLEALFRHAHERSAGFFELVTLRGYLDQHPTALRSWAWRKRASRN
;
A
#
# COMPACT_ATOMS: atom_id res chain seq x y z
N MET A 1 21.43 -19.87 -2.48
CA MET A 1 20.34 -19.20 -1.76
C MET A 1 20.75 -17.76 -1.54
N PRO A 2 19.82 -16.80 -1.64
CA PRO A 2 20.14 -15.39 -1.36
C PRO A 2 20.61 -15.24 0.10
N ALA A 3 21.36 -14.18 0.39
CA ALA A 3 21.80 -13.84 1.74
C ALA A 3 20.62 -13.45 2.64
N GLY A 4 19.48 -13.04 2.08
CA GLY A 4 18.24 -12.79 2.79
C GLY A 4 17.12 -12.35 1.85
N TYR A 5 16.02 -11.90 2.44
CA TYR A 5 14.79 -11.55 1.73
C TYR A 5 14.24 -10.21 2.19
N LEU A 6 13.60 -9.49 1.28
CA LEU A 6 12.83 -8.28 1.58
C LEU A 6 11.40 -8.47 1.08
N ALA A 7 10.42 -8.33 1.97
CA ALA A 7 9.00 -8.38 1.65
C ALA A 7 8.37 -7.01 1.87
N LEU A 8 7.94 -6.38 0.78
CA LEU A 8 7.10 -5.18 0.83
C LEU A 8 5.65 -5.60 1.01
N VAL A 9 4.94 -4.89 1.88
CA VAL A 9 3.53 -5.15 2.18
C VAL A 9 2.74 -3.84 2.16
N LEU A 10 1.69 -3.75 1.34
CA LEU A 10 0.82 -2.58 1.30
C LEU A 10 -0.55 -2.92 1.92
N HIS A 11 -0.96 -2.17 2.92
CA HIS A 11 -2.29 -2.27 3.51
C HIS A 11 -3.26 -1.33 2.81
N THR A 12 -4.20 -1.86 2.03
CA THR A 12 -5.15 -1.07 1.24
C THR A 12 -6.55 -1.12 1.88
N HIS A 13 -6.97 -0.01 2.50
CA HIS A 13 -8.23 0.07 3.23
C HIS A 13 -8.89 1.44 3.11
N LEU A 14 -10.20 1.43 2.87
CA LEU A 14 -11.09 2.54 3.15
C LEU A 14 -12.33 2.00 3.89
N PRO A 15 -12.92 2.78 4.81
CA PRO A 15 -14.21 2.43 5.40
C PRO A 15 -15.27 2.32 4.30
N PHE A 16 -16.32 1.54 4.54
CA PHE A 16 -17.41 1.43 3.57
C PHE A 16 -18.20 2.74 3.51
N VAL A 17 -18.15 3.40 2.35
CA VAL A 17 -18.86 4.64 2.06
C VAL A 17 -19.62 4.46 0.76
N LYS A 18 -20.95 4.55 0.83
CA LYS A 18 -21.83 4.54 -0.33
C LYS A 18 -23.14 5.20 0.06
N HIS A 19 -23.48 6.30 -0.60
CA HIS A 19 -24.71 7.06 -0.36
C HIS A 19 -25.50 7.19 -1.66
N PRO A 20 -26.31 6.18 -2.03
CA PRO A 20 -27.16 6.24 -3.22
C PRO A 20 -28.21 7.35 -3.16
N GLU A 21 -28.60 7.78 -1.96
CA GLU A 21 -29.57 8.83 -1.68
C GLU A 21 -29.09 10.24 -2.04
N HIS A 22 -27.78 10.43 -2.23
CA HIS A 22 -27.17 11.71 -2.53
C HIS A 22 -26.42 11.63 -3.87
N GLU A 23 -26.59 12.62 -4.75
CA GLU A 23 -25.98 12.60 -6.09
C GLU A 23 -24.45 12.73 -6.03
N GLN A 24 -23.94 13.59 -5.13
CA GLN A 24 -22.52 13.84 -4.92
C GLN A 24 -22.18 13.85 -3.42
N PRO A 25 -22.07 12.66 -2.79
CA PRO A 25 -21.69 12.56 -1.38
C PRO A 25 -20.26 13.01 -1.16
N PHE A 26 -20.01 13.74 -0.08
CA PHE A 26 -18.68 14.31 0.16
C PHE A 26 -17.65 13.23 0.50
N GLU A 27 -18.06 12.21 1.24
CA GLU A 27 -17.24 11.13 1.77
C GLU A 27 -16.77 10.16 0.67
N GLU A 28 -17.53 10.03 -0.43
CA GLU A 28 -17.15 9.20 -1.58
C GLU A 28 -15.89 9.74 -2.30
N ARG A 29 -15.52 11.00 -2.07
CA ARG A 29 -14.27 11.59 -2.60
C ARG A 29 -13.04 10.84 -2.14
N TRP A 30 -13.02 10.25 -0.95
CA TRP A 30 -11.88 9.47 -0.47
C TRP A 30 -11.57 8.29 -1.40
N LEU A 31 -12.61 7.62 -1.92
CA LEU A 31 -12.42 6.54 -2.89
C LEU A 31 -11.87 7.06 -4.22
N HIS A 32 -12.38 8.20 -4.69
CA HIS A 32 -11.92 8.80 -5.94
C HIS A 32 -10.45 9.25 -5.87
N GLU A 33 -10.08 9.92 -4.77
CA GLU A 33 -8.71 10.36 -4.49
C GLU A 33 -7.77 9.15 -4.40
N ALA A 34 -8.16 8.09 -3.69
CA ALA A 34 -7.37 6.87 -3.59
C ALA A 34 -7.20 6.17 -4.95
N LEU A 35 -8.24 6.14 -5.80
CA LEU A 35 -8.16 5.60 -7.16
C LEU A 35 -7.17 6.38 -8.04
N ILE A 36 -7.30 7.71 -8.10
CA ILE A 36 -6.48 8.58 -8.96
C ILE A 36 -5.04 8.70 -8.45
N GLU A 37 -4.85 8.80 -7.14
CA GLU A 37 -3.55 9.09 -6.56
C GLU A 37 -2.76 7.85 -6.15
N CYS A 38 -3.41 6.72 -5.86
CA CYS A 38 -2.74 5.50 -5.39
C CYS A 38 -2.98 4.27 -6.28
N TYR A 39 -4.23 3.80 -6.42
CA TYR A 39 -4.49 2.47 -6.99
C TYR A 39 -4.23 2.38 -8.49
N LEU A 40 -4.69 3.36 -9.28
CA LEU A 40 -4.39 3.41 -10.72
C LEU A 40 -2.91 3.69 -10.98
N PRO A 41 -2.23 4.61 -10.25
CA PRO A 41 -0.78 4.75 -10.36
C PRO A 41 0.01 3.48 -10.04
N LEU A 42 -0.42 2.67 -9.07
CA LEU A 42 0.22 1.37 -8.77
C LEU A 42 0.03 0.38 -9.93
N LEU A 43 -1.17 0.27 -10.49
CA LEU A 43 -1.42 -0.57 -11.68
C LEU A 43 -0.55 -0.12 -12.86
N ASP A 44 -0.43 1.18 -13.08
CA ASP A 44 0.40 1.77 -14.13
C ASP A 44 1.90 1.45 -13.92
N VAL A 45 2.39 1.48 -12.68
CA VAL A 45 3.74 1.02 -12.32
C VAL A 45 3.91 -0.46 -12.64
N PHE A 46 2.96 -1.31 -12.24
CA PHE A 46 3.04 -2.75 -12.50
C PHE A 46 3.04 -3.08 -14.00
N GLU A 47 2.23 -2.38 -14.78
CA GLU A 47 2.19 -2.50 -16.25
C GLU A 47 3.56 -2.14 -16.86
N ARG A 48 4.16 -1.02 -16.45
CA ARG A 48 5.49 -0.61 -16.94
C ARG A 48 6.59 -1.58 -16.55
N LEU A 49 6.58 -2.08 -15.32
CA LEU A 49 7.56 -3.08 -14.87
C LEU A 49 7.46 -4.36 -15.69
N GLU A 50 6.25 -4.87 -15.95
CA GLU A 50 6.07 -6.05 -16.79
C GLU A 50 6.49 -5.80 -18.25
N ARG A 51 6.08 -4.68 -18.83
CA ARG A 51 6.47 -4.29 -20.20
C ARG A 51 7.98 -4.25 -20.38
N ASP A 52 8.69 -3.75 -19.38
CA ASP A 52 10.14 -3.61 -19.41
C ASP A 52 10.89 -4.87 -18.91
N GLY A 53 10.16 -5.95 -18.60
CA GLY A 53 10.74 -7.23 -18.18
C GLY A 53 11.31 -7.24 -16.75
N VAL A 54 10.94 -6.27 -15.91
CA VAL A 54 11.44 -6.12 -14.54
C VAL A 54 10.57 -6.96 -13.59
N PRO A 55 11.10 -8.04 -12.99
CA PRO A 55 10.36 -8.82 -12.01
C PRO A 55 10.15 -8.02 -10.72
N PHE A 56 8.95 -8.11 -10.16
CA PHE A 56 8.64 -7.57 -8.84
C PHE A 56 7.83 -8.57 -8.01
N ALA A 57 7.87 -8.38 -6.69
CA ALA A 57 7.11 -9.16 -5.72
C ALA A 57 6.58 -8.23 -4.63
N LEU A 58 5.27 -8.25 -4.40
CA LEU A 58 4.60 -7.38 -3.43
C LEU A 58 3.42 -8.12 -2.79
N THR A 59 3.29 -8.01 -1.46
CA THR A 59 2.06 -8.45 -0.77
C THR A 59 1.16 -7.25 -0.60
N MET A 60 -0.13 -7.39 -0.86
CA MET A 60 -1.07 -6.29 -0.72
C MET A 60 -2.35 -6.78 -0.07
N SER A 61 -2.82 -6.12 0.99
CA SER A 61 -4.13 -6.43 1.54
C SER A 61 -5.21 -5.72 0.75
N LEU A 62 -6.31 -6.40 0.45
CA LEU A 62 -7.51 -5.76 -0.08
C LEU A 62 -8.66 -6.02 0.89
N THR A 63 -9.02 -5.00 1.67
CA THR A 63 -10.06 -5.15 2.69
C THR A 63 -11.45 -5.39 2.05
N PRO A 64 -12.32 -6.21 2.67
CA PRO A 64 -13.66 -6.45 2.14
C PRO A 64 -14.51 -5.18 1.89
N PRO A 65 -14.49 -4.14 2.77
CA PRO A 65 -15.18 -2.89 2.49
C PRO A 65 -14.70 -2.23 1.19
N LEU A 66 -13.39 -2.10 1.02
CA LEU A 66 -12.80 -1.48 -0.17
C LEU A 66 -13.07 -2.30 -1.43
N ALA A 67 -12.88 -3.63 -1.38
CA ALA A 67 -13.19 -4.50 -2.52
C ALA A 67 -14.66 -4.40 -2.94
N SER A 68 -15.57 -4.26 -1.98
CA SER A 68 -17.00 -4.08 -2.26
C SER A 68 -17.25 -2.76 -2.98
N MET A 69 -16.63 -1.68 -2.54
CA MET A 69 -16.77 -0.36 -3.18
C MET A 69 -16.16 -0.33 -4.59
N LEU A 70 -14.97 -0.92 -4.78
CA LEU A 70 -14.31 -0.98 -6.08
C LEU A 70 -15.08 -1.80 -7.13
N ARG A 71 -15.94 -2.73 -6.69
CA ARG A 71 -16.82 -3.50 -7.58
C ARG A 71 -18.19 -2.89 -7.80
N ASP A 72 -18.55 -1.86 -7.04
CA ASP A 72 -19.89 -1.32 -7.08
C ASP A 72 -20.12 -0.47 -8.33
N ASP A 73 -21.13 -0.82 -9.13
CA ASP A 73 -21.41 -0.14 -10.41
C ASP A 73 -21.79 1.33 -10.25
N LEU A 74 -22.44 1.70 -9.14
CA LEU A 74 -22.77 3.11 -8.89
C LEU A 74 -21.49 3.90 -8.61
N LEU A 75 -20.63 3.41 -7.73
CA LEU A 75 -19.37 4.07 -7.38
C LEU A 75 -18.42 4.15 -8.57
N ARG A 76 -18.34 3.11 -9.42
CA ARG A 76 -17.54 3.13 -10.65
C ARG A 76 -18.00 4.22 -11.62
N LYS A 77 -19.31 4.35 -11.86
CA LYS A 77 -19.87 5.42 -12.71
C LYS A 77 -19.64 6.81 -12.12
N ARG A 78 -19.74 6.96 -10.80
CA ARG A 78 -19.46 8.23 -10.11
C ARG A 78 -17.99 8.61 -10.22
N PHE A 79 -17.10 7.63 -10.12
CA PHE A 79 -15.67 7.83 -10.32
C PHE A 79 -15.35 8.29 -11.75
N GLU A 80 -15.93 7.65 -12.77
CA GLU A 80 -15.77 8.05 -14.18
C GLU A 80 -16.18 9.52 -14.38
N HIS A 81 -17.36 9.88 -13.88
CA HIS A 81 -17.83 11.26 -13.96
C HIS A 81 -16.93 12.23 -13.19
N HIS A 82 -16.43 11.86 -12.00
CA HIS A 82 -15.48 12.67 -11.25
C HIS A 82 -14.15 12.86 -12.01
N LEU A 83 -13.61 11.80 -12.59
CA LEU A 83 -12.37 11.84 -13.37
C LEU A 83 -12.51 12.77 -14.59
N GLU A 84 -13.64 12.72 -15.30
CA GLU A 84 -13.93 13.63 -16.41
C GLU A 84 -13.98 15.10 -15.96
N ARG A 85 -14.67 15.40 -14.86
CA ARG A 85 -14.71 16.78 -14.34
C ARG A 85 -13.32 17.28 -13.93
N LEU A 86 -12.51 16.43 -13.30
CA LEU A 86 -11.15 16.78 -12.91
C LEU A 86 -10.23 17.00 -14.14
N ILE A 87 -10.39 16.20 -15.19
CA ILE A 87 -9.70 16.41 -16.47
C ILE A 87 -10.10 17.76 -17.07
N ASN A 88 -11.39 18.10 -17.09
CA ASN A 88 -11.87 19.38 -17.61
C ASN A 88 -11.31 20.57 -16.81
N LEU A 89 -11.32 20.49 -15.47
CA LEU A 89 -10.68 21.49 -14.61
C LEU A 89 -9.18 21.63 -14.94
N CYS A 90 -8.48 20.51 -15.13
CA CYS A 90 -7.06 20.52 -15.48
C CYS A 90 -6.80 21.15 -16.86
N GLN A 91 -7.69 20.97 -17.84
CA GLN A 91 -7.57 21.61 -19.15
C GLN A 91 -7.69 23.14 -19.04
N HIS A 92 -8.65 23.64 -18.25
CA HIS A 92 -8.74 25.07 -17.95
C HIS A 92 -7.50 25.61 -17.22
N GLU A 93 -6.92 24.83 -16.31
CA GLU A 93 -5.65 25.20 -15.68
C GLU A 93 -4.49 25.29 -16.68
N VAL A 94 -4.42 24.39 -17.66
CA VAL A 94 -3.41 24.45 -18.72
C VAL A 94 -3.54 25.73 -19.54
N GLU A 95 -4.76 26.14 -19.87
CA GLU A 95 -5.02 27.40 -20.57
C GLU A 95 -4.67 28.61 -19.70
N ARG A 96 -5.15 28.64 -18.45
CA ARG A 96 -4.93 29.74 -17.50
C ARG A 96 -3.45 29.97 -17.20
N THR A 97 -2.68 28.89 -17.10
CA THR A 97 -1.25 28.93 -16.75
C THR A 97 -0.32 28.88 -17.97
N ALA A 98 -0.85 28.98 -19.19
CA ALA A 98 -0.08 28.78 -20.42
C ALA A 98 1.15 29.71 -20.54
N SER A 99 1.01 30.96 -20.11
CA SER A 99 2.09 31.97 -20.12
C SER A 99 2.95 31.96 -18.85
N ASP A 100 2.59 31.17 -17.82
CA ASP A 100 3.34 31.10 -16.57
C ASP A 100 4.50 30.09 -16.73
N PRO A 101 5.77 30.53 -16.65
CA PRO A 101 6.92 29.64 -16.83
C PRO A 101 7.10 28.63 -15.70
N HIS A 102 6.49 28.85 -14.53
CA HIS A 102 6.60 27.98 -13.36
C HIS A 102 5.40 27.03 -13.26
N PHE A 103 4.17 27.54 -13.36
CA PHE A 103 2.96 26.74 -13.19
C PHE A 103 2.45 26.09 -14.47
N GLY A 104 2.70 26.67 -15.65
CA GLY A 104 2.32 26.08 -16.94
C GLY A 104 2.86 24.66 -17.16
N PRO A 105 4.15 24.38 -16.86
CA PRO A 105 4.68 23.02 -16.91
C PRO A 105 3.99 22.04 -15.95
N ILE A 106 3.58 22.49 -14.76
CA ILE A 106 2.91 21.65 -13.76
C ILE A 106 1.50 21.30 -14.20
N ALA A 107 0.74 22.26 -14.75
CA ALA A 107 -0.59 22.01 -15.30
C ALA A 107 -0.55 20.98 -16.43
N ARG A 108 0.42 21.09 -17.35
CA ARG A 108 0.63 20.10 -18.43
C ARG A 108 1.02 18.72 -17.89
N PHE A 109 1.82 18.67 -16.83
CA PHE A 109 2.14 17.42 -16.14
C PHE A 109 0.88 16.75 -15.57
N TYR A 110 0.00 17.50 -14.91
CA TYR A 110 -1.27 16.97 -14.42
C TYR A 110 -2.19 16.51 -15.56
N ALA A 111 -2.28 17.27 -16.65
CA ALA A 111 -3.08 16.87 -17.81
C ALA A 111 -2.61 15.54 -18.39
N TRP A 112 -1.30 15.37 -18.57
CA TRP A 112 -0.71 14.09 -18.98
C TRP A 112 -0.99 12.96 -17.97
N ARG A 113 -0.84 13.23 -16.67
CA ARG A 113 -1.06 12.21 -15.63
C ARG A 113 -2.51 11.76 -15.57
N LEU A 114 -3.46 12.70 -15.61
CA LEU A 114 -4.90 12.38 -15.58
C LEU A 114 -5.34 11.63 -16.83
N ASP A 115 -4.81 12.00 -18.01
CA ASP A 115 -5.01 11.22 -19.24
C ASP A 115 -4.48 9.79 -19.07
N ARG A 116 -3.29 9.61 -18.47
CA ARG A 116 -2.76 8.28 -18.19
C ARG A 116 -3.64 7.49 -17.21
N MET A 117 -4.18 8.13 -16.16
CA MET A 117 -5.09 7.45 -15.22
C MET A 117 -6.39 7.02 -15.90
N ARG A 118 -6.94 7.83 -16.80
CA ARG A 118 -8.07 7.45 -17.65
C ARG A 118 -7.73 6.22 -18.51
N GLN A 119 -6.57 6.20 -19.17
CA GLN A 119 -6.15 5.04 -19.97
C GLN A 119 -6.01 3.76 -19.13
N VAL A 120 -5.49 3.86 -17.91
CA VAL A 120 -5.34 2.70 -17.00
C VAL A 120 -6.71 2.23 -16.51
N TRP A 121 -7.62 3.14 -16.19
CA TRP A 121 -9.01 2.84 -15.85
C TRP A 121 -9.73 2.11 -16.99
N GLU A 122 -9.67 2.66 -18.20
CA GLU A 122 -10.26 2.07 -19.40
C GLU A 122 -9.61 0.73 -19.76
N GLY A 123 -8.28 0.63 -19.64
CA GLY A 123 -7.51 -0.58 -19.92
C GLY A 123 -7.85 -1.76 -19.02
N CYS A 124 -8.29 -1.51 -17.79
CA CYS A 124 -8.86 -2.54 -16.92
C CYS A 124 -10.39 -2.60 -16.94
N GLY A 125 -11.06 -1.83 -17.81
CA GLY A 125 -12.53 -1.75 -17.88
C GLY A 125 -13.17 -1.28 -16.58
N GLY A 126 -12.47 -0.47 -15.78
CA GLY A 126 -12.88 -0.08 -14.44
C GLY A 126 -12.94 -1.22 -13.43
N GLN A 127 -12.33 -2.38 -13.71
CA GLN A 127 -12.33 -3.57 -12.85
C GLN A 127 -10.99 -3.69 -12.10
N VAL A 128 -10.74 -2.74 -11.20
CA VAL A 128 -9.47 -2.64 -10.44
C VAL A 128 -9.16 -3.91 -9.64
N VAL A 129 -10.17 -4.55 -9.05
CA VAL A 129 -10.00 -5.79 -8.29
C VAL A 129 -9.50 -6.93 -9.19
N ASP A 130 -10.05 -7.04 -10.40
CA ASP A 130 -9.65 -8.08 -11.36
C ASP A 130 -8.25 -7.80 -11.94
N ALA A 131 -7.93 -6.52 -12.18
CA ALA A 131 -6.59 -6.12 -12.58
C ALA A 131 -5.53 -6.54 -11.54
N LEU A 132 -5.77 -6.26 -10.26
CA LEU A 132 -4.90 -6.69 -9.16
C LEU A 132 -4.82 -8.21 -9.05
N ALA A 133 -5.95 -8.91 -9.16
CA ALA A 133 -5.99 -10.37 -9.10
C ALA A 133 -5.18 -11.02 -10.24
N SER A 134 -5.14 -10.40 -11.43
CA SER A 134 -4.37 -10.91 -12.56
C SER A 134 -2.85 -10.95 -12.30
N TYR A 135 -2.33 -10.03 -11.49
CA TYR A 135 -0.92 -10.06 -11.07
C TYR A 135 -0.62 -11.15 -10.04
N VAL A 136 -1.64 -11.69 -9.36
CA VAL A 136 -1.48 -12.88 -8.50
C VAL A 136 -1.23 -14.11 -9.36
N ASP A 137 -1.94 -14.25 -10.48
CA ASP A 137 -1.76 -15.37 -11.42
C ASP A 137 -0.37 -15.36 -12.07
N ARG A 138 0.19 -14.17 -12.27
CA ARG A 138 1.55 -13.96 -12.78
C ARG A 138 2.64 -14.10 -11.71
N GLY A 139 2.26 -14.40 -10.47
CA GLY A 139 3.18 -14.56 -9.34
C GLY A 139 3.85 -13.26 -8.86
N ARG A 140 3.33 -12.09 -9.27
CA ARG A 140 3.86 -10.78 -8.90
C ARG A 140 3.26 -10.25 -7.60
N LEU A 141 1.96 -10.47 -7.42
CA LEU A 141 1.24 -10.06 -6.21
C LEU A 141 0.82 -11.25 -5.34
N ASP A 142 0.76 -11.00 -4.05
CA ASP A 142 0.05 -11.82 -3.09
C ASP A 142 -1.04 -10.97 -2.43
N LEU A 143 -2.30 -11.21 -2.83
CA LEU A 143 -3.45 -10.50 -2.26
C LEU A 143 -3.94 -11.20 -1.00
N ILE A 144 -3.96 -10.47 0.11
CA ILE A 144 -4.44 -10.93 1.41
C ILE A 144 -5.74 -10.21 1.80
N THR A 145 -6.54 -10.85 2.67
CA THR A 145 -7.80 -10.26 3.15
C THR A 145 -7.60 -9.47 4.46
N CYS A 146 -8.70 -9.02 5.04
CA CYS A 146 -8.79 -8.45 6.38
C CYS A 146 -10.05 -9.00 7.08
N SER A 147 -10.36 -8.52 8.29
CA SER A 147 -11.67 -8.72 8.89
C SER A 147 -12.76 -8.03 8.05
N ALA A 148 -14.01 -8.48 8.20
CA ALA A 148 -15.15 -8.07 7.37
C ALA A 148 -15.32 -6.54 7.28
N THR A 149 -15.08 -5.81 8.37
CA THR A 149 -15.27 -4.35 8.42
C THR A 149 -14.07 -3.60 9.00
N HIS A 150 -12.88 -4.21 8.96
CA HIS A 150 -11.68 -3.65 9.61
C HIS A 150 -11.88 -3.37 11.12
N ALA A 151 -12.73 -4.15 11.80
CA ALA A 151 -13.03 -3.94 13.21
C ALA A 151 -11.80 -4.19 14.09
N TYR A 152 -11.56 -3.35 15.09
CA TYR A 152 -10.52 -3.57 16.10
C TYR A 152 -10.82 -4.85 16.90
N LEU A 153 -10.21 -5.96 16.50
CA LEU A 153 -10.56 -7.31 16.94
C LEU A 153 -10.42 -7.54 18.45
N PRO A 154 -9.41 -6.99 19.16
CA PRO A 154 -9.33 -7.12 20.62
C PRO A 154 -10.53 -6.52 21.36
N GLY A 155 -11.18 -5.51 20.78
CA GLY A 155 -12.43 -4.95 21.32
C GLY A 155 -13.61 -5.94 21.32
N LEU A 156 -13.50 -7.05 20.58
CA LEU A 156 -14.54 -8.07 20.44
C LEU A 156 -14.29 -9.33 21.26
N LEU A 157 -13.27 -9.36 22.12
CA LEU A 157 -12.93 -10.54 22.94
C LEU A 157 -14.08 -10.97 23.87
N SER A 158 -14.87 -10.02 24.36
CA SER A 158 -16.07 -10.27 25.19
C SER A 158 -17.20 -10.93 24.39
N CYS A 159 -17.14 -10.90 23.06
CA CYS A 159 -18.09 -11.55 22.16
C CYS A 159 -17.37 -12.43 21.11
N PRO A 160 -16.91 -13.64 21.48
CA PRO A 160 -16.17 -14.53 20.58
C PRO A 160 -16.90 -14.86 19.28
N THR A 161 -18.24 -14.85 19.28
CA THR A 161 -19.05 -15.05 18.07
C THR A 161 -18.87 -13.89 17.09
N ALA A 162 -18.84 -12.63 17.56
CA ALA A 162 -18.61 -11.47 16.71
C ALA A 162 -17.17 -11.45 16.15
N LEU A 163 -16.18 -11.79 16.99
CA LEU A 163 -14.78 -11.98 16.56
C LEU A 163 -14.69 -13.01 15.41
N ARG A 164 -15.29 -14.19 15.62
CA ARG A 164 -15.34 -15.27 14.62
C ARG A 164 -16.03 -14.83 13.34
N ALA A 165 -17.15 -14.12 13.47
CA ALA A 165 -17.89 -13.60 12.32
C ALA A 165 -17.01 -12.63 11.51
N GLN A 166 -16.31 -11.70 12.15
CA GLN A 166 -15.41 -10.75 11.48
C GLN A 166 -14.34 -11.44 10.64
N ILE A 167 -13.68 -12.47 11.17
CA ILE A 167 -12.63 -13.21 10.44
C ILE A 167 -13.24 -14.05 9.32
N ARG A 168 -14.28 -14.85 9.61
CA ARG A 168 -14.87 -15.78 8.63
C ARG A 168 -15.58 -15.05 7.51
N LEU A 169 -16.34 -14.00 7.82
CA LEU A 169 -16.99 -13.16 6.81
C LEU A 169 -15.96 -12.40 5.99
N GLY A 170 -14.86 -11.91 6.59
CA GLY A 170 -13.79 -11.26 5.84
C GLY A 170 -13.12 -12.18 4.82
N ALA A 171 -12.78 -13.41 5.20
CA ALA A 171 -12.26 -14.43 4.29
C ALA A 171 -13.29 -14.84 3.21
N ALA A 172 -14.56 -15.04 3.58
CA ALA A 172 -15.61 -15.42 2.64
C ALA A 172 -15.94 -14.28 1.64
N ALA A 173 -16.04 -13.04 2.12
CA ALA A 173 -16.27 -11.86 1.29
C ALA A 173 -15.12 -11.65 0.32
N PHE A 174 -13.86 -11.76 0.78
CA PHE A 174 -12.72 -11.70 -0.12
C PHE A 174 -12.77 -12.79 -1.19
N ARG A 175 -13.12 -14.03 -0.84
CA ARG A 175 -13.26 -15.09 -1.84
C ARG A 175 -14.33 -14.77 -2.89
N HIS A 176 -15.46 -14.22 -2.46
CA HIS A 176 -16.54 -13.81 -3.35
C HIS A 176 -16.13 -12.64 -4.25
N LEU A 177 -15.49 -11.62 -3.67
CA LEU A 177 -15.12 -10.38 -4.35
C LEU A 177 -13.83 -10.54 -5.20
N VAL A 178 -12.88 -11.38 -4.84
CA VAL A 178 -11.62 -11.53 -5.60
C VAL A 178 -11.63 -12.79 -6.47
N GLY A 179 -12.63 -13.65 -6.30
CA GLY A 179 -12.78 -14.91 -7.04
C GLY A 179 -11.84 -16.03 -6.59
N ARG A 180 -11.10 -15.84 -5.48
CA ARG A 180 -10.13 -16.81 -4.96
C ARG A 180 -9.95 -16.68 -3.44
N PRO A 181 -9.59 -17.76 -2.71
CA PRO A 181 -9.34 -17.68 -1.29
C PRO A 181 -8.07 -16.87 -0.98
N ALA A 182 -8.09 -16.09 0.10
CA ALA A 182 -6.89 -15.46 0.63
C ALA A 182 -6.03 -16.48 1.39
N GLY A 183 -4.71 -16.45 1.20
CA GLY A 183 -3.77 -17.26 1.95
C GLY A 183 -3.38 -16.66 3.31
N GLY A 184 -3.50 -15.34 3.44
CA GLY A 184 -3.18 -14.60 4.65
C GLY A 184 -4.20 -13.50 4.94
N LEU A 185 -4.04 -12.87 6.10
CA LEU A 185 -4.92 -11.80 6.58
C LEU A 185 -4.07 -10.68 7.18
N TRP A 186 -4.42 -9.44 6.87
CA TRP A 186 -3.98 -8.27 7.62
C TRP A 186 -4.90 -8.08 8.82
N LEU A 187 -4.37 -8.22 10.05
CA LEU A 187 -5.14 -7.92 11.26
C LEU A 187 -5.36 -6.41 11.33
N PRO A 188 -6.60 -5.92 11.55
CA PRO A 188 -6.84 -4.50 11.75
C PRO A 188 -5.90 -3.93 12.82
N GLU A 189 -5.17 -2.87 12.46
CA GLU A 189 -4.14 -2.23 13.31
C GLU A 189 -3.01 -3.17 13.76
N CYS A 190 -2.79 -4.29 13.06
CA CYS A 190 -1.93 -5.39 13.51
C CYS A 190 -2.24 -5.86 14.95
N ALA A 191 -3.48 -5.63 15.40
CA ALA A 191 -3.90 -5.87 16.77
C ALA A 191 -4.19 -7.36 16.99
N TYR A 192 -3.47 -7.97 17.92
CA TYR A 192 -3.46 -9.42 18.09
C TYR A 192 -3.65 -9.85 19.54
N GLU A 193 -4.34 -10.97 19.71
CA GLU A 193 -4.43 -11.74 20.94
C GLU A 193 -4.21 -13.24 20.65
N PRO A 194 -3.66 -14.02 21.59
CA PRO A 194 -3.34 -15.43 21.38
C PRO A 194 -4.49 -16.28 20.86
N VAL A 195 -5.75 -15.95 21.20
CA VAL A 195 -6.94 -16.68 20.75
C VAL A 195 -7.17 -16.58 19.24
N PHE A 196 -6.58 -15.59 18.56
CA PHE A 196 -6.82 -15.36 17.13
C PHE A 196 -6.15 -16.44 16.27
N ASP A 197 -5.09 -17.10 16.74
CA ASP A 197 -4.38 -18.12 15.96
C ASP A 197 -5.31 -19.24 15.45
N ARG A 198 -6.17 -19.76 16.34
CA ARG A 198 -7.16 -20.79 16.03
C ARG A 198 -8.23 -20.28 15.08
N GLU A 199 -8.68 -19.04 15.27
CA GLU A 199 -9.74 -18.48 14.43
C GLU A 199 -9.25 -18.18 13.02
N LEU A 200 -8.00 -17.75 12.87
CA LEU A 200 -7.34 -17.62 11.57
C LEU A 200 -7.20 -18.99 10.89
N ALA A 201 -6.68 -19.99 11.60
CA ALA A 201 -6.54 -21.35 11.08
C ALA A 201 -7.89 -21.95 10.64
N ASN A 202 -8.94 -21.79 11.46
CA ASN A 202 -10.29 -22.26 11.17
C ASN A 202 -10.91 -21.59 9.93
N ALA A 203 -10.47 -20.37 9.59
CA ALA A 203 -10.87 -19.66 8.38
C ALA A 203 -10.01 -20.02 7.15
N GLY A 204 -9.05 -20.95 7.29
CA GLY A 204 -8.14 -21.37 6.22
C GLY A 204 -6.97 -20.42 5.97
N LEU A 205 -6.73 -19.46 6.88
CA LEU A 205 -5.67 -18.48 6.75
C LEU A 205 -4.36 -19.03 7.31
N ARG A 206 -3.28 -18.90 6.55
CA ARG A 206 -1.97 -19.51 6.85
C ARG A 206 -0.99 -18.53 7.48
N TYR A 207 -1.20 -17.22 7.32
CA TYR A 207 -0.32 -16.21 7.91
C TYR A 207 -0.99 -14.87 8.14
N THR A 208 -0.36 -14.07 9.02
CA THR A 208 -0.70 -12.67 9.30
C THR A 208 0.56 -11.86 9.61
N LEU A 209 0.39 -10.56 9.75
CA LEU A 209 1.41 -9.62 10.23
C LEU A 209 1.10 -9.14 11.65
N LEU A 210 2.15 -8.78 12.39
CA LEU A 210 2.13 -8.15 13.69
C LEU A 210 3.10 -6.97 13.72
N ASP A 211 2.93 -6.07 14.68
CA ASP A 211 4.01 -5.17 15.05
C ASP A 211 5.18 -5.93 15.72
N ALA A 212 6.38 -5.34 15.70
CA ALA A 212 7.61 -5.90 16.24
C ALA A 212 7.45 -6.38 17.70
N HIS A 213 6.73 -5.62 18.54
CA HIS A 213 6.50 -5.99 19.93
C HIS A 213 5.67 -7.28 20.09
N GLY A 214 4.75 -7.56 19.14
CA GLY A 214 3.92 -8.76 19.16
C GLY A 214 4.75 -10.04 19.02
N VAL A 215 5.82 -10.00 18.22
CA VAL A 215 6.76 -11.11 18.07
C VAL A 215 7.81 -11.11 19.20
N ARG A 216 8.39 -9.96 19.55
CA ARG A 216 9.39 -9.86 20.63
C ARG A 216 8.89 -10.36 21.98
N ASN A 217 7.61 -10.14 22.26
CA ASN A 217 6.97 -10.56 23.51
C ASN A 217 6.34 -11.95 23.44
N ALA A 218 6.47 -12.66 22.30
CA ALA A 218 5.94 -14.01 22.16
C ALA A 218 6.59 -14.98 23.14
N ARG A 219 5.83 -16.00 23.55
CA ARG A 219 6.28 -17.04 24.46
C ARG A 219 6.18 -18.44 23.85
N PRO A 220 7.28 -19.22 23.89
CA PRO A 220 8.67 -18.84 24.20
C PRO A 220 9.23 -17.74 23.28
N ARG A 221 10.29 -17.08 23.76
CA ARG A 221 10.94 -15.98 23.02
C ARG A 221 11.46 -16.48 21.67
N PRO A 222 11.16 -15.79 20.55
CA PRO A 222 11.68 -16.16 19.23
C PRO A 222 13.20 -16.09 19.17
N ALA A 223 13.82 -17.06 18.48
CA ALA A 223 15.28 -17.16 18.39
C ALA A 223 15.92 -16.11 17.46
N PHE A 224 15.16 -15.56 16.50
CA PHE A 224 15.65 -14.69 15.42
C PHE A 224 14.96 -13.32 15.42
N ASP A 225 14.49 -12.89 16.60
CA ASP A 225 13.73 -11.66 16.78
C ASP A 225 12.59 -11.53 15.74
N ILE A 226 12.51 -10.42 15.00
CA ILE A 226 11.50 -10.13 13.98
C ILE A 226 11.90 -10.58 12.57
N HIS A 227 13.12 -11.10 12.37
CA HIS A 227 13.72 -11.34 11.06
C HIS A 227 13.48 -12.76 10.51
N HIS A 228 12.55 -13.49 11.11
CA HIS A 228 12.07 -14.78 10.65
C HIS A 228 10.64 -14.99 11.18
N PRO A 229 9.69 -15.49 10.39
CA PRO A 229 8.33 -15.70 10.88
C PRO A 229 8.31 -16.71 12.03
N ILE A 230 7.40 -16.50 12.98
CA ILE A 230 7.08 -17.48 14.03
C ILE A 230 5.78 -18.20 13.69
N VAL A 231 5.61 -19.43 14.18
CA VAL A 231 4.43 -20.23 13.86
C VAL A 231 3.71 -20.64 15.14
N SER A 232 2.42 -20.34 15.19
CA SER A 232 1.54 -20.71 16.30
C SER A 232 1.32 -22.23 16.36
N PRO A 233 0.86 -22.76 17.51
CA PRO A 233 0.43 -24.16 17.62
C PRO A 233 -0.65 -24.56 16.61
N SER A 234 -1.46 -23.61 16.16
CA SER A 234 -2.52 -23.82 15.15
C SER A 234 -1.99 -23.80 13.71
N GLY A 235 -0.68 -23.62 13.50
CA GLY A 235 -0.04 -23.66 12.18
C GLY A 235 -0.08 -22.34 11.40
N VAL A 236 -0.53 -21.24 12.01
CA VAL A 236 -0.52 -19.90 11.40
C VAL A 236 0.85 -19.24 11.61
N ALA A 237 1.44 -18.72 10.54
CA ALA A 237 2.68 -17.94 10.59
C ALA A 237 2.44 -16.46 10.88
N PHE A 238 3.32 -15.85 11.65
CA PHE A 238 3.27 -14.45 12.05
C PHE A 238 4.56 -13.77 11.61
N PHE A 239 4.42 -12.82 10.69
CA PHE A 239 5.48 -11.92 10.27
C PHE A 239 5.48 -10.67 11.15
N ALA A 240 6.65 -10.09 11.41
CA ALA A 240 6.75 -8.86 12.17
C ALA A 240 7.23 -7.70 11.30
N ARG A 241 6.62 -6.53 11.52
CA ARG A 241 7.09 -5.26 10.97
C ARG A 241 8.55 -5.00 11.35
N ASP A 242 9.37 -4.69 10.35
CA ASP A 242 10.71 -4.18 10.57
C ASP A 242 10.67 -2.67 10.91
N GLN A 243 11.20 -2.33 12.08
CA GLN A 243 11.17 -0.97 12.58
C GLN A 243 12.09 -0.02 11.79
N GLN A 244 13.25 -0.50 11.35
CA GLN A 244 14.21 0.33 10.61
C GLN A 244 13.68 0.79 9.25
N SER A 245 12.94 -0.06 8.54
CA SER A 245 12.29 0.27 7.27
C SER A 245 11.09 1.19 7.46
N SER A 246 10.40 1.08 8.61
CA SER A 246 9.31 1.98 8.97
C SER A 246 9.84 3.39 9.22
N GLU A 247 10.89 3.55 10.02
CA GLU A 247 11.48 4.85 10.36
C GLU A 247 11.95 5.64 9.12
N GLN A 248 12.52 4.96 8.12
CA GLN A 248 13.01 5.60 6.88
C GLN A 248 11.91 6.20 6.01
N VAL A 249 10.69 5.67 6.08
CA VAL A 249 9.57 6.16 5.25
C VAL A 249 8.60 6.99 6.09
N TRP A 250 8.28 6.58 7.31
CA TRP A 250 7.26 7.21 8.17
C TRP A 250 7.78 8.33 9.07
N SER A 251 9.10 8.55 9.19
CA SER A 251 9.60 9.61 10.07
C SER A 251 9.21 10.99 9.55
N ARG A 252 8.47 11.75 10.38
CA ARG A 252 8.09 13.15 10.10
C ARG A 252 9.30 14.08 9.96
N GLU A 253 10.41 13.76 10.63
CA GLU A 253 11.59 14.63 10.71
C GLU A 253 12.74 14.18 9.80
N GLY A 254 12.71 12.94 9.29
CA GLY A 254 13.81 12.39 8.48
C GLY A 254 13.43 11.31 7.47
N GLY A 255 12.14 11.05 7.27
CA GLY A 255 11.66 10.10 6.26
C GLY A 255 11.66 10.71 4.86
N TYR A 256 11.75 9.85 3.84
CA TYR A 256 11.77 10.29 2.43
C TYR A 256 10.61 11.24 2.06
N PRO A 257 9.34 10.98 2.44
CA PRO A 257 8.20 11.84 2.07
C PRO A 257 8.36 13.32 2.47
N GLY A 258 9.22 13.64 3.44
CA GLY A 258 9.50 15.01 3.86
C GLY A 258 10.46 15.79 2.95
N ASN A 259 10.94 15.22 1.84
CA ASN A 259 11.90 15.85 0.94
C ASN A 259 11.37 17.23 0.44
N PRO A 260 12.16 18.32 0.55
CA PRO A 260 11.73 19.65 0.10
C PRO A 260 11.31 19.74 -1.38
N TYR A 261 11.69 18.78 -2.21
CA TYR A 261 11.33 18.71 -3.63
C TYR A 261 10.04 17.93 -3.93
N TYR A 262 9.49 17.19 -2.97
CA TYR A 262 8.23 16.46 -3.15
C TYR A 262 7.01 17.37 -3.08
N ARG A 263 5.92 16.92 -3.72
CA ARG A 263 4.64 17.64 -3.78
C ARG A 263 4.11 17.94 -2.38
N ASP A 264 3.73 19.17 -2.13
CA ASP A 264 3.10 19.55 -0.87
C ASP A 264 1.63 19.10 -0.87
N PHE A 265 1.27 18.27 0.10
CA PHE A 265 -0.08 17.74 0.22
C PHE A 265 -1.12 18.83 0.53
N TYR A 266 -0.74 19.91 1.23
CA TYR A 266 -1.69 20.89 1.79
C TYR A 266 -1.89 22.13 0.90
N ARG A 267 -1.18 22.23 -0.23
CA ARG A 267 -1.31 23.35 -1.18
C ARG A 267 -2.03 22.93 -2.45
N ASP A 268 -3.31 23.25 -2.53
CA ASP A 268 -4.22 22.82 -3.59
C ASP A 268 -4.96 24.02 -4.19
N ILE A 269 -5.19 24.00 -5.51
CA ILE A 269 -5.88 25.10 -6.20
C ILE A 269 -7.30 25.35 -5.68
N GLY A 270 -7.94 24.34 -5.07
CA GLY A 270 -9.26 24.46 -4.44
C GLY A 270 -9.32 25.47 -3.29
N TYR A 271 -8.17 25.83 -2.71
CA TYR A 271 -8.04 26.89 -1.72
C TYR A 271 -7.37 28.15 -2.28
N ASP A 272 -6.57 28.02 -3.34
CA ASP A 272 -5.79 29.13 -3.90
C ASP A 272 -6.57 29.97 -4.92
N LEU A 273 -7.45 29.34 -5.72
CA LEU A 273 -8.18 30.01 -6.79
C LEU A 273 -9.53 30.56 -6.32
N PRO A 274 -10.06 31.61 -6.96
CA PRO A 274 -11.46 32.03 -6.79
C PRO A 274 -12.45 30.88 -7.09
N LEU A 275 -13.61 30.85 -6.42
CA LEU A 275 -14.58 29.75 -6.54
C LEU A 275 -15.09 29.56 -7.98
N GLU A 276 -15.28 30.66 -8.70
CA GLU A 276 -15.71 30.68 -10.09
C GLU A 276 -14.70 30.01 -11.05
N GLN A 277 -13.44 29.86 -10.64
CA GLN A 277 -12.38 29.20 -11.41
C GLN A 277 -12.23 27.71 -11.06
N LEU A 278 -13.02 27.18 -10.12
CA LEU A 278 -13.01 25.75 -9.77
C LEU A 278 -14.02 24.93 -10.58
N TYR A 279 -14.81 25.56 -11.46
CA TYR A 279 -15.71 24.89 -12.41
C TYR A 279 -16.62 23.81 -11.77
N GLY A 280 -17.08 24.06 -10.54
CA GLY A 280 -17.96 23.14 -9.81
C GLY A 280 -17.25 22.10 -8.95
N GLU A 281 -15.91 22.07 -8.92
CA GLU A 281 -15.13 21.24 -8.00
C GLU A 281 -15.11 21.84 -6.59
N VAL A 282 -16.29 21.83 -5.95
CA VAL A 282 -16.55 22.31 -4.60
C VAL A 282 -17.36 21.27 -3.83
N GLY A 283 -17.32 21.35 -2.50
CA GLY A 283 -18.14 20.53 -1.62
C GLY A 283 -19.58 21.04 -1.49
N PRO A 284 -20.39 20.38 -0.64
CA PRO A 284 -21.73 20.85 -0.29
C PRO A 284 -21.72 22.31 0.15
N PHE A 285 -22.76 23.07 -0.24
CA PHE A 285 -22.90 24.50 0.05
C PHE A 285 -21.73 25.37 -0.45
N GLN A 286 -21.09 24.98 -1.55
CA GLN A 286 -19.92 25.67 -2.14
C GLN A 286 -18.70 25.72 -1.21
N THR A 287 -18.61 24.78 -0.26
CA THR A 287 -17.44 24.68 0.62
C THR A 287 -16.19 24.36 -0.20
N ARG A 288 -15.07 25.02 0.09
CA ARG A 288 -13.78 24.74 -0.57
C ARG A 288 -13.26 23.36 -0.18
N VAL A 289 -12.66 22.67 -1.14
CA VAL A 289 -12.18 21.29 -1.00
C VAL A 289 -10.84 21.14 -1.73
N MET A 290 -10.08 20.10 -1.42
CA MET A 290 -8.93 19.74 -2.25
C MET A 290 -9.41 19.16 -3.58
N THR A 291 -8.87 19.66 -4.69
CA THR A 291 -9.16 19.20 -6.04
C THR A 291 -8.24 18.06 -6.48
N GLY A 292 -7.06 17.93 -5.85
CA GLY A 292 -5.98 17.01 -6.28
C GLY A 292 -4.95 17.68 -7.19
N LEU A 293 -5.24 18.87 -7.70
CA LEU A 293 -4.31 19.69 -8.48
C LEU A 293 -3.47 20.55 -7.52
N LYS A 294 -2.30 20.03 -7.13
CA LYS A 294 -1.41 20.61 -6.11
C LYS A 294 -0.09 21.08 -6.72
N TYR A 295 0.15 22.38 -6.71
CA TYR A 295 1.16 23.03 -7.57
C TYR A 295 2.46 23.39 -6.86
N HIS A 296 2.55 23.08 -5.57
CA HIS A 296 3.67 23.49 -4.74
C HIS A 296 4.43 22.26 -4.23
N ARG A 297 5.71 22.47 -3.88
CA ARG A 297 6.53 21.47 -3.19
C ARG A 297 6.70 21.82 -1.71
N ILE A 298 7.05 20.82 -0.90
CA ILE A 298 7.20 20.94 0.55
C ILE A 298 8.09 22.13 0.92
N THR A 299 9.18 22.39 0.19
CA THR A 299 10.09 23.55 0.32
C THR A 299 10.87 23.62 1.65
N GLY A 300 10.20 23.42 2.78
CA GLY A 300 10.71 23.56 4.13
C GLY A 300 9.59 24.01 5.08
N LYS A 301 9.97 24.41 6.31
CA LYS A 301 9.05 24.98 7.31
C LYS A 301 8.79 26.47 7.00
N THR A 302 8.01 26.75 5.96
CA THR A 302 7.67 28.11 5.51
C THR A 302 6.28 28.14 4.88
N ASP A 303 5.59 29.27 4.99
CA ASP A 303 4.31 29.51 4.29
C ASP A 303 4.53 29.84 2.80
N SER A 304 5.71 30.35 2.44
CA SER A 304 6.08 30.69 1.06
C SER A 304 6.59 29.46 0.32
N LYS A 305 5.66 28.57 -0.03
CA LYS A 305 5.97 27.34 -0.78
C LYS A 305 6.36 27.67 -2.21
N LEU A 306 7.38 26.96 -2.72
CA LEU A 306 7.86 27.12 -4.08
C LEU A 306 7.11 26.19 -5.05
N PRO A 307 7.09 26.50 -6.36
CA PRO A 307 6.48 25.65 -7.37
C PRO A 307 7.05 24.22 -7.38
N TYR A 308 6.17 23.25 -7.61
CA TYR A 308 6.54 21.84 -7.74
C TYR A 308 7.36 21.58 -9.01
N MET A 309 8.31 20.64 -8.94
CA MET A 309 9.20 20.33 -10.06
C MET A 309 9.16 18.83 -10.33
N PRO A 310 8.22 18.33 -11.16
CA PRO A 310 7.99 16.89 -11.34
C PRO A 310 9.26 16.11 -11.71
N GLY A 311 10.09 16.65 -12.60
CA GLY A 311 11.34 15.99 -13.01
C GLY A 311 12.38 15.89 -11.88
N VAL A 312 12.50 16.91 -11.03
CA VAL A 312 13.43 16.89 -9.89
C VAL A 312 12.91 15.96 -8.79
N ALA A 313 11.60 15.96 -8.57
CA ALA A 313 10.94 15.06 -7.64
C ALA A 313 11.10 13.58 -8.05
N ALA A 314 10.93 13.27 -9.34
CA ALA A 314 11.18 11.92 -9.87
C ALA A 314 12.64 11.47 -9.64
N GLN A 315 13.61 12.35 -9.87
CA GLN A 315 15.03 12.05 -9.58
C GLN A 315 15.29 11.88 -8.07
N ALA A 316 14.56 12.59 -7.21
CA ALA A 316 14.65 12.39 -5.76
C ALA A 316 14.09 11.02 -5.36
N ALA A 317 12.96 10.62 -5.93
CA ALA A 317 12.36 9.30 -5.66
C ALA A 317 13.26 8.14 -6.08
N ASP A 318 13.96 8.27 -7.21
CA ASP A 318 14.98 7.31 -7.65
C ASP A 318 16.13 7.19 -6.65
N ARG A 319 16.71 8.33 -6.22
CA ARG A 319 17.79 8.34 -5.20
C ARG A 319 17.33 7.76 -3.86
N ASP A 320 16.14 8.11 -3.41
CA ASP A 320 15.58 7.63 -2.16
C ASP A 320 15.32 6.11 -2.22
N ALA A 321 14.85 5.59 -3.37
CA ALA A 321 14.67 4.16 -3.60
C ALA A 321 16.00 3.40 -3.55
N LEU A 322 17.05 3.95 -4.15
CA LEU A 322 18.39 3.37 -4.10
C LEU A 322 18.96 3.35 -2.67
N ASP A 323 18.81 4.46 -1.92
CA ASP A 323 19.25 4.56 -0.53
C ASP A 323 18.51 3.55 0.37
N PHE A 324 17.19 3.43 0.22
CA PHE A 324 16.41 2.41 0.94
C PHE A 324 16.93 1.01 0.65
N LEU A 325 17.14 0.67 -0.63
CA LEU A 325 17.64 -0.62 -1.06
C LEU A 325 19.03 -0.93 -0.45
N GLN A 326 19.94 0.04 -0.46
CA GLN A 326 21.29 -0.08 0.13
C GLN A 326 21.22 -0.30 1.64
N LYS A 327 20.34 0.43 2.35
CA LYS A 327 20.13 0.25 3.79
C LYS A 327 19.52 -1.11 4.11
N ARG A 328 18.62 -1.64 3.28
CA ARG A 328 18.07 -3.01 3.45
C ARG A 328 19.11 -4.07 3.13
N ALA A 329 19.93 -3.86 2.11
CA ALA A 329 21.06 -4.73 1.79
C ALA A 329 22.05 -4.82 2.95
N GLY A 330 22.45 -3.68 3.52
CA GLY A 330 23.35 -3.63 4.68
C GLY A 330 22.77 -4.33 5.91
N GLN A 331 21.47 -4.12 6.19
CA GLN A 331 20.78 -4.81 7.28
C GLN A 331 20.76 -6.33 7.08
N ILE A 332 20.37 -6.79 5.88
CA ILE A 332 20.35 -8.21 5.52
C ILE A 332 21.75 -8.82 5.65
N GLY A 333 22.79 -8.14 5.17
CA GLY A 333 24.18 -8.60 5.27
C GLY A 333 24.64 -8.78 6.73
N HIS A 334 24.30 -7.82 7.60
CA HIS A 334 24.62 -7.90 9.03
C HIS A 334 23.89 -9.09 9.70
N LEU A 335 22.60 -9.25 9.42
CA LEU A 335 21.78 -10.32 9.98
C LEU A 335 22.22 -11.70 9.48
N ALA A 336 22.54 -11.84 8.19
CA ALA A 336 22.99 -13.08 7.58
C ALA A 336 24.28 -13.62 8.24
N GLY A 337 25.16 -12.75 8.73
CA GLY A 337 26.36 -13.16 9.47
C GLY A 337 26.09 -13.72 10.88
N SER A 338 24.90 -13.51 11.43
CA SER A 338 24.53 -13.91 12.80
C SER A 338 23.38 -14.92 12.87
N MET A 339 22.74 -15.24 11.73
CA MET A 339 21.61 -16.16 11.64
C MET A 339 21.97 -17.42 10.86
N PRO A 340 21.58 -18.62 11.32
CA PRO A 340 21.79 -19.88 10.59
C PRO A 340 20.83 -20.05 9.41
N VAL A 341 19.89 -19.12 9.23
CA VAL A 341 18.89 -19.09 8.17
C VAL A 341 18.90 -17.69 7.55
N PRO A 342 18.60 -17.54 6.25
CA PRO A 342 18.55 -16.21 5.64
C PRO A 342 17.47 -15.33 6.30
N PRO A 343 17.81 -14.12 6.77
CA PRO A 343 16.86 -13.19 7.36
C PRO A 343 15.79 -12.76 6.36
N LEU A 344 14.60 -12.47 6.87
CA LEU A 344 13.51 -11.81 6.16
C LEU A 344 13.25 -10.44 6.81
N VAL A 345 13.33 -9.39 6.01
CA VAL A 345 12.91 -8.03 6.39
C VAL A 345 11.52 -7.78 5.83
N VAL A 346 10.54 -7.52 6.69
CA VAL A 346 9.16 -7.23 6.27
C VAL A 346 8.86 -5.75 6.48
N ALA A 347 8.56 -5.05 5.40
CA ALA A 347 8.35 -3.61 5.37
C ALA A 347 6.88 -3.31 4.99
N PRO A 348 5.97 -3.28 5.98
CA PRO A 348 4.56 -2.96 5.79
C PRO A 348 4.27 -1.46 5.87
N TYR A 349 3.39 -0.98 5.00
CA TYR A 349 2.97 0.42 4.89
C TYR A 349 1.49 0.50 4.49
N ASP A 350 0.81 1.59 4.82
CA ASP A 350 -0.50 1.89 4.20
C ASP A 350 -0.30 2.15 2.70
N ALA A 351 -1.20 1.64 1.87
CA ALA A 351 -1.08 1.77 0.42
C ALA A 351 -1.17 3.24 -0.01
N GLU A 352 -2.10 3.98 0.61
CA GLU A 352 -2.37 5.40 0.35
C GLU A 352 -1.17 6.29 0.70
N LEU A 353 -0.19 5.80 1.45
CA LEU A 353 1.10 6.48 1.58
C LEU A 353 1.73 6.70 0.20
N PHE A 354 1.71 5.68 -0.67
CA PHE A 354 2.31 5.72 -1.99
C PHE A 354 1.36 6.33 -3.02
N GLY A 355 1.37 7.65 -3.08
CA GLY A 355 0.78 8.44 -4.14
C GLY A 355 -0.23 9.47 -3.65
N HIS A 356 -1.01 9.15 -2.61
CA HIS A 356 -1.93 10.12 -2.02
C HIS A 356 -1.19 11.05 -1.04
N TRP A 357 -0.67 10.50 0.06
CA TRP A 357 0.09 11.29 1.05
C TRP A 357 1.48 11.69 0.55
N TRP A 358 2.18 10.74 -0.07
CA TRP A 358 3.47 10.97 -0.73
C TRP A 358 3.32 10.75 -2.24
N PHE A 359 3.20 11.84 -2.99
CA PHE A 359 2.84 11.81 -4.41
C PHE A 359 3.79 11.01 -5.30
N GLU A 360 5.08 11.04 -4.97
CA GLU A 360 6.14 10.35 -5.67
C GLU A 360 6.30 8.89 -5.22
N GLY A 361 5.51 8.42 -4.25
CA GLY A 361 5.58 7.06 -3.73
C GLY A 361 5.49 5.96 -4.81
N PRO A 362 4.60 6.03 -5.82
CA PRO A 362 4.60 5.05 -6.92
C PRO A 362 5.89 5.10 -7.75
N MET A 363 6.49 6.27 -7.93
CA MET A 363 7.77 6.43 -8.63
C MET A 363 8.91 5.80 -7.82
N PHE A 364 8.90 6.00 -6.50
CA PHE A 364 9.83 5.35 -5.58
C PHE A 364 9.71 3.83 -5.65
N LEU A 365 8.49 3.27 -5.62
CA LEU A 365 8.28 1.82 -5.72
C LEU A 365 8.77 1.26 -7.06
N GLU A 366 8.49 1.95 -8.16
CA GLU A 366 8.99 1.56 -9.48
C GLU A 366 10.53 1.54 -9.52
N ALA A 367 11.16 2.63 -9.08
CA ALA A 367 12.63 2.73 -9.00
C ALA A 367 13.21 1.65 -8.08
N LEU A 368 12.56 1.37 -6.95
CA LEU A 368 12.98 0.34 -6.00
C LEU A 368 13.01 -1.05 -6.65
N PHE A 369 11.96 -1.42 -7.39
CA PHE A 369 11.91 -2.70 -8.10
C PHE A 369 12.95 -2.78 -9.23
N ARG A 370 13.13 -1.69 -9.99
CA ARG A 370 14.16 -1.61 -11.05
C ARG A 370 15.56 -1.73 -10.47
N HIS A 371 15.88 -0.98 -9.43
CA HIS A 371 17.18 -1.06 -8.76
C HIS A 371 17.42 -2.44 -8.14
N ALA A 372 16.40 -3.06 -7.53
CA ALA A 372 16.52 -4.41 -6.99
C ALA A 372 16.83 -5.43 -8.10
N HIS A 373 16.16 -5.32 -9.25
CA HIS A 373 16.44 -6.18 -10.40
C HIS A 373 17.87 -6.01 -10.93
N GLU A 374 18.35 -4.77 -11.04
CA GLU A 374 19.68 -4.44 -11.57
C GLU A 374 20.83 -4.75 -10.60
N ARG A 375 20.63 -4.55 -9.30
CA ARG A 375 21.71 -4.48 -8.29
C ARG A 375 21.67 -5.56 -7.22
N SER A 376 20.51 -6.17 -6.96
CA SER A 376 20.38 -7.17 -5.88
C SER A 376 20.58 -8.60 -6.35
N ALA A 377 20.80 -8.83 -7.65
CA ALA A 377 21.00 -10.14 -8.24
C ALA A 377 22.10 -10.93 -7.48
N GLY A 378 21.68 -11.99 -6.79
CA GLY A 378 22.54 -12.88 -6.02
C GLY A 378 22.78 -12.50 -4.56
N PHE A 379 22.42 -11.29 -4.11
CA PHE A 379 22.61 -10.87 -2.72
C PHE A 379 21.35 -11.00 -1.86
N PHE A 380 20.22 -10.39 -2.24
CA PHE A 380 18.93 -10.64 -1.58
C PHE A 380 17.79 -10.68 -2.61
N GLU A 381 16.67 -11.28 -2.22
CA GLU A 381 15.51 -11.45 -3.09
C GLU A 381 14.29 -10.67 -2.56
N LEU A 382 13.56 -10.03 -3.49
CA LEU A 382 12.23 -9.50 -3.19
C LEU A 382 11.21 -10.64 -3.24
N VAL A 383 10.41 -10.78 -2.19
CA VAL A 383 9.43 -11.87 -2.08
C VAL A 383 8.08 -11.39 -1.59
N THR A 384 7.02 -12.10 -1.99
CA THR A 384 5.73 -12.00 -1.31
C THR A 384 5.76 -12.83 -0.02
N LEU A 385 4.89 -12.51 0.95
CA LEU A 385 4.81 -13.28 2.19
C LEU A 385 4.43 -14.74 1.92
N ARG A 386 3.45 -14.98 1.05
CA ARG A 386 3.11 -16.32 0.59
C ARG A 386 4.28 -17.00 -0.12
N GLY A 387 4.95 -16.30 -1.03
CA GLY A 387 6.10 -16.82 -1.78
C GLY A 387 7.23 -17.27 -0.86
N TYR A 388 7.52 -16.50 0.20
CA TYR A 388 8.48 -16.92 1.23
C TYR A 388 8.07 -18.22 1.93
N LEU A 389 6.80 -18.36 2.35
CA LEU A 389 6.34 -19.59 3.01
C LEU A 389 6.37 -20.82 2.10
N ASP A 390 6.03 -20.64 0.82
CA ASP A 390 6.04 -21.71 -0.17
C ASP A 390 7.48 -22.18 -0.47
N GLN A 391 8.47 -21.27 -0.46
CA GLN A 391 9.90 -21.59 -0.59
C GLN A 391 10.50 -22.21 0.68
N HIS A 392 9.97 -21.88 1.86
CA HIS A 392 10.49 -22.30 3.17
C HIS A 392 9.47 -23.08 4.01
N PRO A 393 8.98 -24.24 3.56
CA PRO A 393 7.95 -25.01 4.29
C PRO A 393 8.44 -25.53 5.66
N THR A 394 9.76 -25.60 5.87
CA THR A 394 10.38 -25.94 7.16
C THR A 394 10.34 -24.80 8.17
N ALA A 395 10.19 -23.54 7.74
CA ALA A 395 9.93 -22.41 8.64
C ALA A 395 8.62 -22.62 9.42
N LEU A 396 7.65 -23.35 8.85
CA LEU A 396 6.42 -23.77 9.52
C LEU A 396 6.62 -24.89 10.55
N ARG A 397 7.75 -25.62 10.50
CA ARG A 397 8.03 -26.81 11.34
C ARG A 397 9.04 -26.54 12.47
N SER A 398 9.80 -25.46 12.42
CA SER A 398 10.92 -25.18 13.33
C SER A 398 10.51 -24.98 14.80
N TRP A 399 9.23 -24.64 15.06
CA TRP A 399 8.67 -24.56 16.39
C TRP A 399 8.28 -25.92 17.02
N ALA A 400 8.03 -26.95 16.20
CA ALA A 400 7.70 -28.28 16.69
C ALA A 400 8.92 -29.03 17.24
N TRP A 401 10.13 -28.71 16.78
CA TRP A 401 11.36 -29.44 17.12
C TRP A 401 11.89 -29.16 18.54
N ARG A 402 11.65 -27.98 19.12
CA ARG A 402 12.09 -27.67 20.49
C ARG A 402 11.23 -28.29 21.60
N LYS A 403 10.07 -28.87 21.29
CA LYS A 403 9.28 -29.67 22.27
C LYS A 403 9.77 -31.11 22.44
N ARG A 404 10.55 -31.65 21.49
CA ARG A 404 11.12 -33.00 21.60
C ARG A 404 12.50 -33.04 22.24
N ALA A 405 13.28 -31.97 22.13
CA ALA A 405 14.63 -31.91 22.71
C ALA A 405 14.67 -31.55 24.21
N SER A 406 13.56 -31.11 24.81
CA SER A 406 13.45 -30.79 26.26
C SER A 406 12.75 -31.88 27.08
N ARG A 407 12.60 -33.08 26.52
CA ARG A 407 11.99 -34.25 27.19
C ARG A 407 12.90 -35.50 27.21
N ASN A 408 14.20 -35.32 27.00
CA ASN A 408 15.19 -36.35 27.30
C ASN A 408 16.16 -35.86 28.37
#